data_AF-A0A933AZE0-F1
#
_entry.id   AF-A0A933AZE0-F1
#
_cell.length_a   1.000
_cell.length_b   1.000
_cell.length_c   1.000
_cell.angle_alpha   90.00
_cell.angle_beta   90.00
_cell.angle_gamma   90.00
#
_symmetry.space_group_name_H-M   'P 1'
#
loop_
_entity.id
_entity.type
_entity.pdbx_description
1 polymer ?
#
loop_
_entity_poly.entity_id
_entity_poly.type
_entity_poly.pdbx_seq_one_letter_code
_entity_poly.pdbx_strand_id
1 'polypeptide(L)'
;MSRHQVTRSPGRPVVVLLVAAVLLATMRATAAQPSPEWIRVAVIRADPQVNLQIYGRFSIVALHTGAPIQQGRRLPPVAVRAVQEGIALGDQILPVFGVRIEPERSATISLNGRRLRGTLEIVRQQNLTLLIINHVALEDYLRGVLSKEAPDYWPEEALKAIAIAARTYAVYQRLTKTQVDYDVTGDVMSQDYGGKTAEKAATTRAVKATAGLILA
;
A
#
# COMPACT_ATOMS: atom_id res chain seq x y z
N MET A 1 -36.44 -22.38 47.40
CA MET A 1 -35.24 -21.63 46.97
C MET A 1 -34.56 -22.44 45.87
N SER A 2 -34.86 -22.19 44.59
CA SER A 2 -34.23 -22.86 43.45
C SER A 2 -33.69 -21.83 42.46
N ARG A 3 -32.39 -21.94 42.20
CA ARG A 3 -31.55 -21.01 41.45
C ARG A 3 -31.96 -20.94 39.97
N HIS A 4 -32.10 -19.73 39.44
CA HIS A 4 -32.12 -19.47 38.00
C HIS A 4 -30.73 -19.73 37.40
N GLN A 5 -30.65 -20.63 36.41
CA GLN A 5 -29.48 -20.81 35.56
C GLN A 5 -29.52 -19.79 34.41
N VAL A 6 -28.46 -19.01 34.31
CA VAL A 6 -28.15 -18.10 33.19
C VAL A 6 -27.61 -18.93 32.03
N THR A 7 -28.29 -18.93 30.88
CA THR A 7 -27.79 -19.53 29.65
C THR A 7 -26.85 -18.55 28.94
N ARG A 8 -25.56 -18.90 28.87
CA ARG A 8 -24.59 -18.21 28.00
C ARG A 8 -24.68 -18.79 26.60
N SER A 9 -24.93 -17.95 25.60
CA SER A 9 -24.86 -18.30 24.17
C SER A 9 -23.41 -18.57 23.76
N PRO A 10 -23.10 -19.65 23.03
CA PRO A 10 -21.78 -19.83 22.44
C PRO A 10 -21.65 -18.96 21.18
N GLY A 11 -20.56 -18.18 21.10
CA GLY A 11 -20.20 -17.43 19.90
C GLY A 11 -19.91 -18.37 18.73
N ARG A 12 -20.49 -18.07 17.57
CA ARG A 12 -20.20 -18.80 16.32
C ARG A 12 -18.79 -18.45 15.83
N PRO A 13 -17.95 -19.42 15.46
CA PRO A 13 -16.71 -19.13 14.77
C PRO A 13 -17.02 -18.64 13.35
N VAL A 14 -16.48 -17.48 12.98
CA VAL A 14 -16.49 -17.01 11.58
C VAL A 14 -15.52 -17.89 10.81
N VAL A 15 -16.08 -18.87 10.11
CA VAL A 15 -15.36 -19.71 9.14
C VAL A 15 -15.05 -18.85 7.93
N VAL A 16 -13.77 -18.55 7.69
CA VAL A 16 -13.31 -17.99 6.42
C VAL A 16 -13.38 -19.11 5.38
N LEU A 17 -14.42 -19.08 4.55
CA LEU A 17 -14.60 -19.99 3.42
C LEU A 17 -13.79 -19.48 2.22
N LEU A 18 -12.65 -20.12 1.95
CA LEU A 18 -11.98 -20.06 0.65
C LEU A 18 -12.59 -21.15 -0.23
N VAL A 19 -13.61 -20.80 -1.01
CA VAL A 19 -14.13 -21.68 -2.07
C VAL A 19 -13.17 -21.61 -3.26
N ALA A 20 -12.36 -22.66 -3.42
CA ALA A 20 -11.66 -22.95 -4.66
C ALA A 20 -12.66 -23.51 -5.69
N ALA A 21 -13.21 -22.64 -6.54
CA ALA A 21 -13.95 -23.06 -7.73
C ALA A 21 -12.99 -23.10 -8.92
N VAL A 22 -12.49 -24.29 -9.25
CA VAL A 22 -11.81 -24.55 -10.52
C VAL A 22 -12.89 -24.68 -11.59
N LEU A 23 -13.12 -23.61 -12.34
CA LEU A 23 -13.87 -23.64 -13.61
C LEU A 23 -12.84 -23.66 -14.73
N LEU A 24 -12.71 -24.81 -15.41
CA LEU A 24 -12.01 -24.93 -16.67
C LEU A 24 -12.82 -24.16 -17.75
N ALA A 25 -12.72 -22.84 -17.75
CA ALA A 25 -13.12 -22.03 -18.88
C ALA A 25 -11.93 -21.96 -19.83
N THR A 26 -12.15 -22.31 -21.09
CA THR A 26 -11.16 -22.16 -22.17
C THR A 26 -10.74 -20.69 -22.25
N MET A 27 -9.60 -20.35 -21.64
CA MET A 27 -9.02 -19.02 -21.72
C MET A 27 -8.60 -18.77 -23.16
N ARG A 28 -9.46 -18.10 -23.94
CA ARG A 28 -8.96 -17.30 -25.05
C ARG A 28 -8.19 -16.14 -24.41
N ALA A 29 -6.87 -16.13 -24.61
CA ALA A 29 -6.03 -14.98 -24.29
C ALA A 29 -6.43 -13.83 -25.21
N THR A 30 -7.43 -13.06 -24.80
CA THR A 30 -7.73 -11.75 -25.40
C THR A 30 -6.58 -10.81 -25.05
N ALA A 31 -6.19 -9.93 -25.97
CA ALA A 31 -5.05 -9.03 -25.79
C ALA A 31 -5.10 -8.34 -24.41
N ALA A 32 -4.05 -8.52 -23.60
CA ALA A 32 -3.94 -7.93 -22.28
C ALA A 32 -4.16 -6.42 -22.37
N GLN A 33 -5.13 -5.88 -21.62
CA GLN A 33 -5.21 -4.42 -21.51
C GLN A 33 -3.91 -3.92 -20.86
N PRO A 34 -3.35 -2.78 -21.32
CA PRO A 34 -2.12 -2.26 -20.75
C PRO A 34 -2.35 -1.99 -19.26
N SER A 35 -1.62 -2.73 -18.42
CA SER A 35 -1.66 -2.54 -16.98
C SER A 35 -1.11 -1.14 -16.63
N PRO A 36 -1.66 -0.48 -15.59
CA PRO A 36 -1.08 0.73 -15.01
C PRO A 36 0.42 0.59 -14.80
N GLU A 37 1.20 1.61 -15.16
CA GLU A 37 2.61 1.66 -14.77
C GLU A 37 2.77 1.88 -13.26
N TRP A 38 1.78 2.51 -12.61
CA TRP A 38 1.81 2.85 -11.19
C TRP A 38 0.45 2.71 -10.52
N ILE A 39 0.47 2.65 -9.18
CA ILE A 39 -0.70 2.62 -8.30
C ILE A 39 -0.49 3.55 -7.08
N ARG A 40 -1.58 4.13 -6.59
CA ARG A 40 -1.65 4.93 -5.36
C ARG A 40 -2.25 4.12 -4.23
N VAL A 41 -1.47 3.91 -3.18
CA VAL A 41 -1.88 3.12 -2.02
C VAL A 41 -2.01 4.01 -0.81
N ALA A 42 -3.21 4.15 -0.24
CA ALA A 42 -3.37 4.76 1.07
C ALA A 42 -2.80 3.82 2.15
N VAL A 43 -1.58 4.11 2.60
CA VAL A 43 -0.87 3.33 3.62
C VAL A 43 -1.23 3.75 5.03
N ILE A 44 -1.68 4.99 5.22
CA ILE A 44 -2.29 5.53 6.44
C ILE A 44 -3.48 6.39 6.01
N ARG A 45 -4.66 6.21 6.63
CA ARG A 45 -5.87 6.97 6.26
C ARG A 45 -6.26 8.07 7.26
N ALA A 46 -5.92 7.87 8.52
CA ALA A 46 -6.19 8.79 9.61
C ALA A 46 -5.31 8.42 10.83
N ASP A 47 -4.12 8.99 10.90
CA ASP A 47 -3.27 8.92 12.10
C ASP A 47 -2.73 10.33 12.42
N PRO A 48 -2.85 10.85 13.65
CA PRO A 48 -2.29 12.15 14.00
C PRO A 48 -0.75 12.20 13.85
N GLN A 49 -0.06 11.05 13.93
CA GLN A 49 1.40 11.00 13.92
C GLN A 49 1.97 9.75 13.26
N VAL A 50 3.03 9.92 12.48
CA VAL A 50 3.83 8.80 11.98
C VAL A 50 5.32 9.04 12.19
N ASN A 51 6.12 7.99 12.14
CA ASN A 51 7.58 8.08 12.11
C ASN A 51 8.07 7.91 10.68
N LEU A 52 8.82 8.90 10.20
CA LEU A 52 9.42 8.93 8.88
C LEU A 52 10.94 8.84 9.01
N GLN A 53 11.58 8.08 8.12
CA GLN A 53 13.02 8.04 7.97
C GLN A 53 13.36 7.85 6.49
N ILE A 54 14.41 8.50 6.01
CA ILE A 54 14.87 8.37 4.62
C ILE A 54 16.36 8.10 4.61
N TYR A 55 16.76 7.02 3.94
CA TYR A 55 18.15 6.71 3.66
C TYR A 55 18.45 7.03 2.20
N GLY A 56 19.47 7.86 1.95
CA GLY A 56 19.82 8.32 0.62
C GLY A 56 19.23 9.69 0.28
N ARG A 57 19.52 10.15 -0.94
CA ARG A 57 19.11 11.48 -1.41
C ARG A 57 17.60 11.59 -1.60
N PHE A 58 17.04 12.73 -1.23
CA PHE A 58 15.62 13.01 -1.37
C PHE A 58 15.34 14.50 -1.55
N SER A 59 14.20 14.80 -2.15
CA SER A 59 13.52 16.09 -2.12
C SER A 59 12.17 15.98 -1.42
N ILE A 60 11.79 17.05 -0.73
CA ILE A 60 10.45 17.31 -0.22
C ILE A 60 9.95 18.55 -0.95
N VAL A 61 8.78 18.43 -1.59
CA VAL A 61 8.12 19.52 -2.30
C VAL A 61 6.71 19.72 -1.73
N ALA A 62 6.20 20.94 -1.82
CA ALA A 62 4.80 21.23 -1.51
C ALA A 62 3.90 20.52 -2.50
N LEU A 63 2.89 19.79 -2.02
CA LEU A 63 2.10 18.88 -2.85
C LEU A 63 1.33 19.60 -3.97
N HIS A 64 0.74 20.76 -3.66
CA HIS A 64 -0.12 21.50 -4.58
C HIS A 64 0.65 22.38 -5.56
N THR A 65 1.78 22.95 -5.14
CA THR A 65 2.53 23.94 -5.93
C THR A 65 3.79 23.37 -6.56
N GLY A 66 4.27 22.20 -6.11
CA GLY A 66 5.56 21.66 -6.49
C GLY A 66 6.76 22.47 -5.96
N ALA A 67 6.52 23.50 -5.14
CA ALA A 67 7.59 24.34 -4.62
C ALA A 67 8.55 23.51 -3.74
N PRO A 68 9.87 23.64 -3.93
CA PRO A 68 10.83 22.92 -3.12
C PRO A 68 10.77 23.39 -1.67
N ILE A 69 10.71 22.45 -0.73
CA ILE A 69 10.71 22.72 0.71
C ILE A 69 12.07 22.36 1.32
N GLN A 70 12.54 21.14 1.03
CA GLN A 70 13.77 20.61 1.61
C GLN A 70 14.40 19.60 0.66
N GLN A 71 15.73 19.51 0.69
CA GLN A 71 16.46 18.40 0.11
C GLN A 71 17.47 17.88 1.13
N GLY A 72 17.88 16.63 1.00
CA GLY A 72 18.86 16.04 1.90
C GLY A 72 19.46 14.76 1.36
N ARG A 73 20.53 14.28 2.01
CA ARG A 73 21.16 12.98 1.71
C ARG A 73 20.73 11.86 2.67
N ARG A 74 20.00 12.24 3.73
CA ARG A 74 19.45 11.38 4.76
C ARG A 74 18.45 12.19 5.57
N LEU A 75 17.34 11.59 5.94
CA LEU A 75 16.44 12.10 6.97
C LEU A 75 16.51 11.10 8.15
N PRO A 76 17.06 11.48 9.32
CA PRO A 76 17.00 10.64 10.51
C PRO A 76 15.53 10.34 10.89
N PRO A 77 15.27 9.33 11.75
CA PRO A 77 13.93 9.09 12.26
C PRO A 77 13.35 10.38 12.84
N VAL A 78 12.19 10.78 12.34
CA VAL A 78 11.51 12.00 12.74
C VAL A 78 10.01 11.76 12.81
N ALA A 79 9.37 12.32 13.84
CA ALA A 79 7.91 12.31 13.94
C ALA A 79 7.32 13.32 12.95
N VAL A 80 6.39 12.87 12.12
CA VAL A 80 5.55 13.71 11.28
C VAL A 80 4.19 13.82 11.93
N ARG A 81 3.69 15.03 12.15
CA ARG A 81 2.42 15.27 12.83
C ARG A 81 1.54 16.23 12.02
N ALA A 82 0.24 15.98 12.02
CA ALA A 82 -0.74 16.97 11.59
C ALA A 82 -0.95 17.99 12.72
N VAL A 83 -0.64 19.26 12.46
CA VAL A 83 -0.84 20.37 13.41
C VAL A 83 -1.75 21.44 12.80
N GLN A 84 -2.21 22.43 13.55
CA GLN A 84 -3.15 23.42 13.01
C GLN A 84 -2.52 24.24 11.88
N GLU A 85 -1.25 24.57 12.01
CA GLU A 85 -0.46 25.42 11.13
C GLU A 85 0.06 24.70 9.89
N GLY A 86 -0.08 23.36 9.80
CA GLY A 86 0.38 22.57 8.66
C GLY A 86 0.89 21.18 9.06
N ILE A 87 2.01 20.77 8.46
CA ILE A 87 2.65 19.48 8.75
C ILE A 87 3.93 19.75 9.55
N ALA A 88 3.99 19.23 10.77
CA ALA A 88 5.21 19.27 11.57
C ALA A 88 6.12 18.09 11.19
N LEU A 89 7.38 18.39 10.87
CA LEU A 89 8.46 17.43 10.64
C LEU A 89 9.49 17.61 11.78
N GLY A 90 9.31 16.87 12.87
CA GLY A 90 10.06 17.09 14.11
C GLY A 90 9.67 18.43 14.74
N ASP A 91 10.67 19.29 14.90
CA ASP A 91 10.51 20.65 15.44
C ASP A 91 10.18 21.69 14.36
N GLN A 92 10.31 21.33 13.08
CA GLN A 92 10.01 22.23 11.97
C GLN A 92 8.53 22.13 11.60
N ILE A 93 7.84 23.27 11.50
CA ILE A 93 6.48 23.34 10.94
C ILE A 93 6.57 23.75 9.47
N LEU A 94 6.00 22.91 8.61
CA LEU A 94 5.81 23.21 7.19
C LEU A 94 4.39 23.78 7.02
N PRO A 95 4.22 25.06 6.67
CA PRO A 95 2.91 25.71 6.57
C PRO A 95 2.20 25.33 5.25
N VAL A 96 1.98 24.03 5.05
CA VAL A 96 1.38 23.43 3.86
C VAL A 96 0.38 22.35 4.27
N PHE A 97 -0.65 22.16 3.44
CA PHE A 97 -1.62 21.08 3.63
C PHE A 97 -1.09 19.71 3.22
N GLY A 98 -0.05 19.66 2.39
CA GLY A 98 0.52 18.41 1.92
C GLY A 98 1.93 18.57 1.38
N VAL A 99 2.71 17.50 1.50
CA VAL A 99 4.05 17.38 0.92
C VAL A 99 4.17 16.10 0.10
N ARG A 100 5.02 16.13 -0.93
CA ARG A 100 5.49 14.94 -1.64
C ARG A 100 6.98 14.74 -1.35
N ILE A 101 7.33 13.51 -1.00
CA ILE A 101 8.69 13.04 -0.76
C ILE A 101 9.13 12.24 -1.98
N GLU A 102 10.20 12.67 -2.61
CA GLU A 102 10.75 12.09 -3.83
C GLU A 102 12.16 11.56 -3.53
N PRO A 103 12.33 10.24 -3.36
CA PRO A 103 13.64 9.64 -3.15
C PRO A 103 14.40 9.57 -4.49
N GLU A 104 15.69 9.90 -4.48
CA GLU A 104 16.55 9.74 -5.64
C GLU A 104 17.14 8.31 -5.72
N ARG A 105 17.16 7.75 -6.92
CA ARG A 105 17.86 6.48 -7.25
C ARG A 105 17.50 5.35 -6.28
N SER A 106 18.44 4.94 -5.44
CA SER A 106 18.34 3.82 -4.49
C SER A 106 17.90 4.23 -3.10
N ALA A 107 17.47 5.48 -2.91
CA ALA A 107 17.00 5.94 -1.61
C ALA A 107 15.78 5.13 -1.14
N THR A 108 15.69 4.92 0.17
CA THR A 108 14.65 4.12 0.80
C THR A 108 13.90 4.97 1.81
N ILE A 109 12.59 5.09 1.61
CA ILE A 109 11.67 5.67 2.57
C ILE A 109 11.26 4.58 3.56
N SER A 110 11.29 4.88 4.85
CA SER A 110 10.76 4.04 5.92
C SER A 110 9.68 4.82 6.65
N LEU A 111 8.47 4.25 6.69
CA LEU A 111 7.29 4.80 7.36
C LEU A 111 6.85 3.82 8.44
N ASN A 112 6.91 4.23 9.71
CA ASN A 112 6.62 3.36 10.86
C ASN A 112 7.39 2.02 10.82
N GLY A 113 8.63 2.04 10.32
CA GLY A 113 9.48 0.85 10.13
C GLY A 113 9.21 0.04 8.86
N ARG A 114 8.14 0.35 8.11
CA ARG A 114 7.84 -0.26 6.81
C ARG A 114 8.64 0.47 5.72
N ARG A 115 9.53 -0.25 5.03
CA ARG A 115 10.27 0.27 3.88
C ARG A 115 9.34 0.31 2.67
N LEU A 116 9.29 1.45 2.01
CA LEU A 116 8.45 1.72 0.84
C LEU A 116 9.32 1.99 -0.39
N ARG A 117 8.74 1.74 -1.57
CA ARG A 117 9.30 2.10 -2.87
C ARG A 117 8.52 3.26 -3.46
N GLY A 118 9.07 3.91 -4.48
CA GLY A 118 8.43 5.05 -5.14
C GLY A 118 8.38 6.28 -4.25
N THR A 119 7.38 7.13 -4.44
CA THR A 119 7.23 8.41 -3.73
C THR A 119 6.14 8.31 -2.65
N LEU A 120 6.18 9.26 -1.71
CA LEU A 120 5.21 9.32 -0.61
C LEU A 120 4.57 10.71 -0.58
N GLU A 121 3.25 10.76 -0.58
CA GLU A 121 2.49 11.97 -0.31
C GLU A 121 1.98 11.92 1.12
N ILE A 122 2.14 13.01 1.86
CA ILE A 122 1.63 13.18 3.22
C ILE A 122 0.69 14.38 3.18
N VAL A 123 -0.57 14.15 3.52
CA VAL A 123 -1.64 15.14 3.48
C VAL A 123 -2.22 15.30 4.88
N ARG A 124 -2.26 16.54 5.35
CA ARG A 124 -2.98 16.92 6.57
C ARG A 124 -4.48 17.00 6.27
N GLN A 125 -5.28 16.29 7.05
CA GLN A 125 -6.74 16.33 7.01
C GLN A 125 -7.30 17.35 8.02
N GLN A 126 -8.57 17.71 7.85
CA GLN A 126 -9.24 18.74 8.66
C GLN A 126 -9.33 18.39 10.14
N ASN A 127 -9.47 17.10 10.46
CA ASN A 127 -9.52 16.53 11.81
C ASN A 127 -8.13 16.36 12.47
N LEU A 128 -7.09 17.01 11.92
CA LEU A 128 -5.70 16.90 12.40
C LEU A 128 -5.15 15.46 12.38
N THR A 129 -5.55 14.68 11.38
CA THR A 129 -4.90 13.41 11.04
C THR A 129 -4.17 13.48 9.71
N LEU A 130 -3.31 12.50 9.46
CA LEU A 130 -2.56 12.34 8.23
C LEU A 130 -3.21 11.28 7.35
N LEU A 131 -3.39 11.62 6.08
CA LEU A 131 -3.53 10.68 4.97
C LEU A 131 -2.17 10.54 4.32
N ILE A 132 -1.67 9.30 4.18
CA ILE A 132 -0.39 9.02 3.55
C ILE A 132 -0.59 8.08 2.38
N ILE A 133 -0.16 8.52 1.21
CA ILE A 133 -0.35 7.83 -0.05
C ILE A 133 1.01 7.46 -0.62
N ASN A 134 1.24 6.18 -0.84
CA ASN A 134 2.42 5.69 -1.53
C ASN A 134 2.13 5.55 -3.03
N HIS A 135 2.84 6.31 -3.85
CA HIS A 135 2.83 6.17 -5.30
C HIS A 135 3.97 5.23 -5.68
N VAL A 136 3.64 4.09 -6.27
CA VAL A 136 4.60 3.03 -6.52
C VAL A 136 4.30 2.37 -7.86
N ALA A 137 5.34 1.87 -8.53
CA ALA A 137 5.16 1.07 -9.73
C ALA A 137 4.30 -0.16 -9.42
N LEU A 138 3.37 -0.52 -10.32
CA LEU A 138 2.41 -1.59 -10.05
C LEU A 138 3.10 -2.93 -9.71
N GLU A 139 4.17 -3.26 -10.44
CA GLU A 139 4.95 -4.48 -10.21
C GLU A 139 5.69 -4.46 -8.86
N ASP A 140 6.12 -3.29 -8.39
CA ASP A 140 6.76 -3.15 -7.08
C ASP A 140 5.73 -3.25 -5.95
N TYR A 141 4.52 -2.73 -6.15
CA TYR A 141 3.38 -2.91 -5.26
C TYR A 141 3.06 -4.40 -5.07
N LEU A 142 2.93 -5.14 -6.18
CA LEU A 142 2.57 -6.56 -6.15
C LEU A 142 3.60 -7.42 -5.43
N ARG A 143 4.89 -7.07 -5.45
CA ARG A 143 5.91 -7.78 -4.66
C ARG A 143 5.67 -7.64 -3.15
N GLY A 144 5.14 -6.49 -2.72
CA GLY A 144 4.78 -6.23 -1.32
C GLY A 144 3.43 -6.81 -0.90
N VAL A 145 2.52 -7.05 -1.85
CA VAL A 145 1.21 -7.68 -1.61
C VAL A 145 1.31 -9.21 -1.61
N LEU A 146 1.96 -9.80 -2.61
CA LEU A 146 1.83 -11.24 -2.86
C LEU A 146 2.38 -12.10 -1.72
N SER A 147 3.41 -11.63 -1.00
CA SER A 147 3.93 -12.30 0.19
C SER A 147 3.03 -12.25 1.42
N LYS A 148 2.01 -11.39 1.40
CA LYS A 148 1.00 -11.23 2.44
C LYS A 148 -0.27 -12.03 2.13
N GLU A 149 -0.53 -12.25 0.84
CA GLU A 149 -1.66 -13.04 0.34
C GLU A 149 -1.37 -14.55 0.23
N ALA A 150 -0.12 -14.93 -0.08
CA ALA A 150 0.26 -16.32 -0.31
C ALA A 150 1.56 -16.72 0.43
N PRO A 151 1.58 -17.88 1.09
CA PRO A 151 2.83 -18.44 1.62
C PRO A 151 3.84 -18.70 0.50
N ASP A 152 5.10 -18.37 0.75
CA ASP A 152 6.18 -18.43 -0.25
C ASP A 152 6.61 -19.85 -0.63
N TYR A 153 6.14 -20.86 0.09
CA TYR A 153 6.37 -22.28 -0.21
C TYR A 153 5.28 -22.91 -1.10
N TRP A 154 4.25 -22.14 -1.50
CA TRP A 154 3.24 -22.65 -2.44
C TRP A 154 3.84 -22.92 -3.83
N PRO A 155 3.21 -23.82 -4.62
CA PRO A 155 3.65 -24.10 -5.98
C PRO A 155 3.78 -22.83 -6.82
N GLU A 156 4.81 -22.78 -7.68
CA GLU A 156 5.11 -21.59 -8.47
C GLU A 156 3.92 -21.15 -9.34
N GLU A 157 3.24 -22.09 -9.98
CA GLU A 157 2.06 -21.80 -10.80
C GLU A 157 0.89 -21.23 -9.99
N ALA A 158 0.74 -21.64 -8.73
CA ALA A 158 -0.25 -21.05 -7.83
C ALA A 158 0.12 -19.59 -7.49
N LEU A 159 1.41 -19.33 -7.18
CA LEU A 159 1.89 -17.97 -6.94
C LEU A 159 1.72 -17.06 -8.17
N LYS A 160 1.95 -17.59 -9.39
CA LYS A 160 1.73 -16.87 -10.65
C LYS A 160 0.25 -16.53 -10.85
N ALA A 161 -0.65 -17.48 -10.64
CA ALA A 161 -2.09 -17.25 -10.75
C ALA A 161 -2.57 -16.16 -9.78
N ILE A 162 -2.12 -16.22 -8.52
CA ILE A 162 -2.45 -15.20 -7.52
C ILE A 162 -1.86 -13.83 -7.91
N ALA A 163 -0.65 -13.78 -8.47
CA ALA A 163 -0.06 -12.53 -8.97
C ALA A 163 -0.92 -11.88 -10.05
N ILE A 164 -1.42 -12.66 -11.01
CA ILE A 164 -2.31 -12.19 -12.09
C ILE A 164 -3.63 -11.67 -11.50
N ALA A 165 -4.24 -12.41 -10.58
CA ALA A 165 -5.49 -12.00 -9.92
C ALA A 165 -5.31 -10.70 -9.11
N ALA A 166 -4.24 -10.62 -8.31
CA ALA A 166 -3.90 -9.44 -7.52
C ALA A 166 -3.66 -8.22 -8.41
N ARG A 167 -2.95 -8.39 -9.53
CA ARG A 167 -2.75 -7.32 -10.52
C ARG A 167 -4.05 -6.85 -11.11
N THR A 168 -4.90 -7.79 -11.53
CA THR A 168 -6.20 -7.48 -12.13
C THR A 168 -7.06 -6.64 -11.19
N TYR A 169 -7.13 -7.03 -9.91
CA TYR A 169 -7.82 -6.27 -8.90
C TYR A 169 -7.25 -4.84 -8.77
N ALA A 170 -5.93 -4.70 -8.65
CA ALA A 170 -5.26 -3.41 -8.53
C ALA A 170 -5.54 -2.50 -9.75
N VAL A 171 -5.51 -3.05 -10.96
CA VAL A 171 -5.86 -2.34 -12.21
C VAL A 171 -7.32 -1.90 -12.19
N TYR A 172 -8.24 -2.82 -11.88
CA TYR A 172 -9.66 -2.54 -11.82
C TYR A 172 -9.99 -1.42 -10.83
N GLN A 173 -9.39 -1.45 -9.64
CA GLN A 173 -9.60 -0.42 -8.62
C GLN A 173 -9.11 0.95 -9.11
N ARG A 174 -7.95 1.03 -9.75
CA ARG A 174 -7.43 2.28 -10.33
C ARG A 174 -8.33 2.84 -11.43
N LEU A 175 -8.91 1.98 -12.27
CA LEU A 175 -9.80 2.40 -13.35
C LEU A 175 -11.17 2.86 -12.85
N THR A 176 -11.66 2.29 -11.75
CA THR A 176 -13.02 2.55 -11.25
C THR A 176 -13.09 3.59 -10.15
N LYS A 177 -12.04 3.76 -9.34
CA LYS A 177 -11.99 4.76 -8.26
C LYS A 177 -11.35 6.06 -8.73
N THR A 178 -12.12 6.88 -9.44
CA THR A 178 -11.65 8.16 -9.99
C THR A 178 -11.89 9.37 -9.09
N GLN A 179 -12.74 9.25 -8.06
CA GLN A 179 -13.12 10.37 -7.17
C GLN A 179 -12.44 10.38 -5.80
N VAL A 180 -11.34 9.63 -5.65
CA VAL A 180 -10.57 9.56 -4.41
C VAL A 180 -9.08 9.71 -4.69
N ASP A 181 -8.33 10.17 -3.69
CA ASP A 181 -6.90 10.47 -3.82
C ASP A 181 -6.01 9.23 -4.03
N TYR A 182 -6.56 8.03 -3.82
CA TYR A 182 -5.84 6.75 -3.89
C TYR A 182 -6.67 5.66 -4.58
N ASP A 183 -5.98 4.67 -5.14
CA ASP A 183 -6.62 3.59 -5.91
C ASP A 183 -6.99 2.41 -4.98
N VAL A 184 -6.13 2.10 -4.01
CA VAL A 184 -6.31 0.99 -3.06
C VAL A 184 -5.88 1.39 -1.65
N THR A 185 -6.40 0.69 -0.64
CA THR A 185 -5.92 0.78 0.74
C THR A 185 -4.83 -0.26 0.99
N GLY A 186 -3.85 0.05 1.84
CA GLY A 186 -2.77 -0.88 2.21
C GLY A 186 -3.14 -1.85 3.34
N ASP A 187 -4.44 -2.03 3.60
CA ASP A 187 -5.01 -2.92 4.60
C ASP A 187 -5.92 -3.97 3.93
N VAL A 188 -6.46 -4.90 4.73
CA VAL A 188 -7.32 -5.99 4.25
C VAL A 188 -8.62 -5.53 3.57
N MET A 189 -8.95 -4.23 3.59
CA MET A 189 -10.09 -3.69 2.85
C MET A 189 -9.82 -3.63 1.34
N SER A 190 -8.55 -3.66 0.93
CA SER A 190 -8.16 -3.87 -0.48
C SER A 190 -7.20 -5.05 -0.59
N GLN A 191 -5.92 -4.83 -0.31
CA GLN A 191 -4.88 -5.88 -0.29
C GLN A 191 -3.85 -5.51 0.77
N ASP A 192 -3.36 -6.50 1.52
CA ASP A 192 -2.39 -6.24 2.59
C ASP A 192 -1.02 -5.90 1.97
N TYR A 193 -0.74 -4.60 1.86
CA TYR A 193 0.47 -4.09 1.22
C TYR A 193 1.60 -3.87 2.24
N GLY A 194 2.53 -4.80 2.33
CA GLY A 194 3.65 -4.74 3.27
C GLY A 194 4.84 -3.88 2.81
N GLY A 195 4.77 -3.25 1.64
CA GLY A 195 5.89 -2.51 1.05
C GLY A 195 7.09 -3.41 0.72
N LYS A 196 8.26 -2.80 0.57
CA LYS A 196 9.53 -3.50 0.33
C LYS A 196 9.92 -4.42 1.48
N THR A 197 9.48 -4.12 2.71
CA THR A 197 9.78 -4.95 3.88
C THR A 197 9.19 -6.35 3.77
N ALA A 198 8.05 -6.52 3.10
CA ALA A 198 7.38 -7.82 2.99
C ALA A 198 7.87 -8.68 1.82
N GLU A 199 8.67 -8.15 0.89
CA GLU A 199 9.07 -8.89 -0.31
C GLU A 199 9.79 -10.21 0.02
N LYS A 200 9.37 -11.29 -0.64
CA LYS A 200 10.02 -12.59 -0.57
C LYS A 200 10.47 -13.04 -1.95
N ALA A 201 11.52 -13.85 -2.02
CA ALA A 201 12.13 -14.23 -3.29
C ALA A 201 11.17 -15.02 -4.19
N ALA A 202 10.45 -16.02 -3.66
CA ALA A 202 9.52 -16.84 -4.44
C ALA A 202 8.34 -16.04 -5.00
N THR A 203 7.68 -15.24 -4.15
CA THR A 203 6.56 -14.40 -4.58
C THR A 203 7.02 -13.30 -5.55
N THR A 204 8.19 -12.71 -5.33
CA THR A 204 8.78 -11.74 -6.27
C THR A 204 9.06 -12.35 -7.64
N ARG A 205 9.53 -13.61 -7.71
CA ARG A 205 9.73 -14.31 -8.98
C ARG A 205 8.40 -14.52 -9.70
N ALA A 206 7.35 -14.93 -9.01
CA ALA A 206 6.03 -15.12 -9.60
C ALA A 206 5.43 -13.81 -10.17
N VAL A 207 5.57 -12.70 -9.43
CA VAL A 207 5.17 -11.36 -9.91
C VAL A 207 5.91 -11.01 -11.21
N LYS A 208 7.24 -11.18 -11.22
CA LYS A 208 8.08 -10.88 -12.41
C LYS A 208 7.74 -11.78 -13.60
N ALA A 209 7.51 -13.07 -13.37
CA ALA A 209 7.18 -14.03 -14.42
C ALA A 209 5.82 -13.77 -15.07
N THR A 210 4.95 -13.00 -14.42
CA THR A 210 3.60 -12.66 -14.88
C THR A 210 3.42 -11.17 -15.10
N ALA A 211 4.50 -10.42 -15.27
CA ALA A 211 4.46 -8.96 -15.42
C ALA A 211 3.48 -8.55 -16.55
N GLY A 212 2.59 -7.60 -16.24
CA GLY A 212 1.58 -7.12 -17.17
C GLY A 212 0.41 -8.07 -17.47
N LEU A 213 0.44 -9.33 -16.99
CA LEU A 213 -0.68 -10.26 -17.18
C LEU A 213 -1.81 -9.97 -16.19
N ILE A 214 -3.01 -9.79 -16.74
CA ILE A 214 -4.28 -9.60 -16.03
C ILE A 214 -5.35 -10.56 -16.58
N LEU A 215 -6.43 -10.75 -15.83
CA LEU A 215 -7.63 -11.42 -16.32
C LEU A 215 -8.44 -10.43 -17.18
N ALA A 216 -9.00 -10.93 -18.28
CA ALA A 216 -9.85 -10.18 -19.21
C ALA A 216 -11.33 -10.31 -18.84
#